data_AF-D3ATQ1-F1
#
_entry.id   AF-D3ATQ1-F1
#
_cell.length_a   1.000
_cell.length_b   1.000
_cell.length_c   1.000
_cell.angle_alpha   90.00
_cell.angle_beta   90.00
_cell.angle_gamma   90.00
#
_symmetry.space_group_name_H-M   'P 1'
#
loop_
_entity.id
_entity.type
_entity.pdbx_description
1 polymer ?
#
loop_
_entity_poly.entity_id
_entity_poly.type
_entity_poly.pdbx_seq_one_letter_code
_entity_poly.pdbx_strand_id
1 'polypeptide(L)'
;MSEKYGRVTVPTDVDMIEETKEIVKRWGADALRDCDGTSMPDELKSMPVKIYSTYYTTRKDNPWAEANPDEVQQMYLMTEFYTAMEAGELRIPVMKHLYDQQLKPNTIDDIKRWWEVVERTTGEVVAPEEWSYDEAAREVIVAQPERYHDYTVSFLAFIIWDPVHMYNFITNSWENVEHQITFDVRQPKTQQHVIDRLKNWMVENPDTDVVRFTTFFHQFTLVFNEYAKEKFVDWFGYSASVSPYILEQFEKEAGYRFRPEYIIDQGYHNNTNRVPSKEFKDFQKFQQREVAKLMKVLVDICHENGREATMFLGDHWIGTEPFGEYFKEVGLDAVVGSVGNGTTLRLISDIPGVKYTEGRFLPYFFPDVFHEGGDPIREAKVNWVTARRAILRKPIDRIGYGGYLKLALQFPDFIQYIEEICDEFRLLYENVGGQTPYNHFTVGVLNSWGKLRSWGTHMVAHAIDYKQTYSYAGVLEGLSGMPFDV
;
A
#
# COMPACT_ATOMS: atom_id res chain seq x y z
N MET A 1 9.97 -34.66 -1.34
CA MET A 1 8.59 -34.13 -1.19
C MET A 1 7.87 -34.47 -2.48
N SER A 2 6.64 -34.99 -2.43
CA SER A 2 5.91 -35.33 -3.66
C SER A 2 5.68 -34.06 -4.48
N GLU A 3 5.75 -34.16 -5.81
CA GLU A 3 5.57 -33.09 -6.82
C GLU A 3 4.21 -32.33 -6.71
N LYS A 4 3.39 -32.65 -5.71
CA LYS A 4 2.02 -32.13 -5.49
C LYS A 4 1.83 -31.32 -4.20
N TYR A 5 2.88 -31.06 -3.42
CA TYR A 5 2.74 -30.39 -2.12
C TYR A 5 3.71 -29.22 -1.95
N GLY A 6 3.21 -28.15 -1.34
CA GLY A 6 3.94 -26.95 -0.96
C GLY A 6 3.87 -25.80 -1.95
N ARG A 7 4.49 -24.68 -1.56
CA ARG A 7 4.50 -23.39 -2.28
C ARG A 7 3.13 -22.75 -2.44
N VAL A 8 2.18 -23.11 -1.58
CA VAL A 8 0.80 -22.64 -1.63
C VAL A 8 0.39 -22.18 -0.23
N THR A 9 -0.06 -20.93 -0.13
CA THR A 9 -0.58 -20.31 1.09
C THR A 9 -2.10 -20.15 1.00
N VAL A 10 -2.83 -20.66 2.00
CA VAL A 10 -4.31 -20.67 2.03
C VAL A 10 -4.84 -19.75 3.14
N PRO A 11 -5.86 -18.91 2.87
CA PRO A 11 -6.52 -18.15 3.92
C PRO A 11 -7.44 -19.05 4.75
N THR A 12 -7.50 -18.82 6.05
CA THR A 12 -8.44 -19.49 6.96
C THR A 12 -9.75 -18.73 7.08
N ASP A 13 -10.77 -19.33 7.70
CA ASP A 13 -11.94 -18.62 8.24
C ASP A 13 -12.22 -19.13 9.67
N VAL A 14 -12.85 -18.32 10.52
CA VAL A 14 -13.02 -18.63 11.95
C VAL A 14 -13.93 -19.83 12.20
N ASP A 15 -14.86 -20.08 11.29
CA ASP A 15 -15.92 -21.07 11.40
C ASP A 15 -15.82 -22.21 10.37
N MET A 16 -14.71 -22.28 9.61
CA MET A 16 -14.51 -23.23 8.50
C MET A 16 -13.30 -24.16 8.73
N ILE A 17 -13.17 -24.75 9.92
CA ILE A 17 -11.97 -25.53 10.31
C ILE A 17 -11.78 -26.76 9.42
N GLU A 18 -12.81 -27.59 9.25
CA GLU A 18 -12.70 -28.84 8.49
C GLU A 18 -12.59 -28.59 6.99
N GLU A 19 -13.31 -27.58 6.49
CA GLU A 19 -13.23 -27.13 5.10
C GLU A 19 -11.83 -26.57 4.79
N THR A 20 -11.22 -25.82 5.72
CA THR A 20 -9.84 -25.35 5.56
C THR A 20 -8.87 -26.53 5.47
N LYS A 21 -9.02 -27.55 6.32
CA LYS A 21 -8.18 -28.76 6.26
C LYS A 21 -8.32 -29.49 4.92
N GLU A 22 -9.54 -29.59 4.39
CA GLU A 22 -9.78 -30.20 3.09
C GLU A 22 -9.14 -29.37 1.97
N ILE A 23 -9.26 -28.04 2.00
CA ILE A 23 -8.62 -27.17 1.00
C ILE A 23 -7.09 -27.26 1.05
N VAL A 24 -6.50 -27.30 2.25
CA VAL A 24 -5.05 -27.52 2.43
C VAL A 24 -4.61 -28.81 1.74
N LYS A 25 -5.38 -29.88 1.90
CA LYS A 25 -5.08 -31.17 1.27
C LYS A 25 -5.27 -31.12 -0.25
N ARG A 26 -6.38 -30.55 -0.73
CA ARG A 26 -6.70 -30.47 -2.16
C ARG A 26 -5.69 -29.63 -2.93
N TRP A 27 -5.41 -28.42 -2.46
CA TRP A 27 -4.49 -27.50 -3.13
C TRP A 27 -3.01 -27.82 -2.85
N GLY A 28 -2.74 -28.73 -1.91
CA GLY A 28 -1.38 -29.10 -1.50
C GLY A 28 -0.67 -27.96 -0.78
N ALA A 29 -1.38 -27.26 0.11
CA ALA A 29 -0.86 -26.09 0.82
C ALA A 29 0.08 -26.46 1.96
N ASP A 30 1.18 -25.72 2.08
CA ASP A 30 2.18 -25.82 3.15
C ASP A 30 2.20 -24.58 4.06
N ALA A 31 1.28 -23.64 3.85
CA ALA A 31 1.11 -22.49 4.71
C ALA A 31 -0.36 -22.09 4.87
N LEU A 32 -0.70 -21.60 6.06
CA LEU A 32 -1.99 -21.01 6.40
C LEU A 32 -1.81 -19.55 6.79
N ARG A 33 -2.78 -18.72 6.44
CA ARG A 33 -2.82 -17.30 6.79
C ARG A 33 -4.16 -16.94 7.42
N ASP A 34 -4.12 -16.17 8.50
CA ASP A 34 -5.31 -15.65 9.18
C ASP A 34 -6.27 -14.86 8.26
N CYS A 35 -7.57 -14.90 8.53
CA CYS A 35 -8.52 -14.13 7.74
C CYS A 35 -8.44 -12.63 8.07
N ASP A 36 -8.89 -11.79 7.16
CA ASP A 36 -9.00 -10.36 7.43
C ASP A 36 -9.95 -10.08 8.60
N GLY A 37 -9.43 -9.36 9.60
CA GLY A 37 -10.20 -8.94 10.76
C GLY A 37 -10.36 -10.00 11.85
N THR A 38 -9.88 -11.24 11.67
CA THR A 38 -10.03 -12.31 12.65
C THR A 38 -8.71 -12.98 13.00
N SER A 39 -8.73 -13.81 14.05
CA SER A 39 -7.61 -14.66 14.45
C SER A 39 -7.84 -16.08 14.00
N MET A 40 -6.77 -16.76 13.58
CA MET A 40 -6.83 -18.17 13.21
C MET A 40 -7.27 -19.04 14.41
N PRO A 41 -8.22 -19.99 14.21
CA PRO A 41 -8.58 -21.00 15.21
C PRO A 41 -7.37 -21.83 15.69
N ASP A 42 -7.33 -22.18 16.97
CA ASP A 42 -6.21 -22.92 17.58
C ASP A 42 -6.01 -24.32 16.95
N GLU A 43 -7.11 -24.95 16.51
CA GLU A 43 -7.06 -26.24 15.81
C GLU A 43 -6.24 -26.17 14.52
N LEU A 44 -6.30 -25.04 13.80
CA LEU A 44 -5.55 -24.84 12.55
C LEU A 44 -4.07 -24.50 12.81
N LYS A 45 -3.76 -23.82 13.92
CA LYS A 45 -2.36 -23.52 14.32
C LYS A 45 -1.54 -24.78 14.59
N SER A 46 -2.20 -25.87 15.01
CA SER A 46 -1.54 -27.15 15.28
C SER A 46 -1.23 -27.98 14.02
N MET A 47 -1.68 -27.54 12.84
CA MET A 47 -1.43 -28.25 11.60
C MET A 47 0.06 -28.22 11.23
N PRO A 48 0.61 -29.26 10.57
CA PRO A 48 2.01 -29.34 10.18
C PRO A 48 2.30 -28.50 8.91
N VAL A 49 1.94 -27.21 8.96
CA VAL A 49 2.08 -26.21 7.90
C VAL A 49 2.65 -24.93 8.51
N LYS A 50 3.26 -24.06 7.70
CA LYS A 50 3.72 -22.76 8.17
C LYS A 50 2.53 -21.87 8.57
N ILE A 51 2.61 -21.24 9.72
CA ILE A 51 1.59 -20.29 10.19
C ILE A 51 2.01 -18.86 9.89
N TYR A 52 1.24 -18.19 9.03
CA TYR A 52 1.39 -16.78 8.69
C TYR A 52 0.41 -15.98 9.53
N SER A 53 0.95 -15.04 10.31
CA SER A 53 0.16 -14.14 11.13
C SER A 53 0.27 -12.72 10.59
N THR A 54 -0.87 -12.10 10.30
CA THR A 54 -0.91 -10.73 9.80
C THR A 54 -0.59 -9.74 10.93
N TYR A 55 0.41 -8.89 10.73
CA TYR A 55 0.81 -7.86 11.69
C TYR A 55 0.64 -6.45 11.12
N TYR A 56 0.00 -5.58 11.92
CA TYR A 56 -0.26 -4.18 11.57
C TYR A 56 0.58 -3.26 12.47
N THR A 57 1.47 -2.49 11.87
CA THR A 57 2.43 -1.62 12.58
C THR A 57 1.87 -0.25 12.96
N THR A 58 0.80 0.21 12.31
CA THR A 58 0.32 1.61 12.38
C THR A 58 -1.10 1.75 12.90
N ARG A 59 -1.78 0.65 13.23
CA ARG A 59 -3.20 0.65 13.63
C ARG A 59 -3.56 -0.50 14.59
N LYS A 60 -4.86 -0.71 14.82
CA LYS A 60 -5.43 -1.65 15.82
C LYS A 60 -5.05 -1.30 17.27
N ASP A 61 -4.91 -0.01 17.58
CA ASP A 61 -4.69 0.49 18.95
C ASP A 61 -5.20 1.93 19.06
N ASN A 62 -6.53 2.09 18.98
CA ASN A 62 -7.18 3.39 19.10
C ASN A 62 -6.88 4.08 20.44
N PRO A 63 -6.85 3.39 21.60
CA PRO A 63 -6.48 4.03 22.86
C PRO A 63 -5.11 4.73 22.81
N TRP A 64 -4.11 4.12 22.14
CA TRP A 64 -2.82 4.78 21.93
C TRP A 64 -2.94 6.03 21.05
N ALA A 65 -3.65 5.92 19.93
CA ALA A 65 -3.81 7.02 18.97
C ALA A 65 -4.56 8.21 19.58
N GLU A 66 -5.62 7.95 20.35
CA GLU A 66 -6.41 8.97 21.04
C GLU A 66 -5.61 9.66 22.16
N ALA A 67 -4.73 8.93 22.83
CA ALA A 67 -3.85 9.48 23.85
C ALA A 67 -2.66 10.28 23.29
N ASN A 68 -2.31 10.10 22.01
CA ASN A 68 -1.18 10.75 21.33
C ASN A 68 -1.61 11.40 20.00
N PRO A 69 -2.55 12.37 20.01
CA PRO A 69 -3.09 12.96 18.80
C PRO A 69 -2.06 13.72 17.96
N ASP A 70 -0.94 14.15 18.56
CA ASP A 70 0.21 14.78 17.91
C ASP A 70 1.02 13.80 17.03
N GLU A 71 0.88 12.50 17.27
CA GLU A 71 1.60 11.45 16.53
C GLU A 71 0.68 10.62 15.62
N VAL A 72 -0.57 11.07 15.39
CA VAL A 72 -1.44 10.53 14.34
C VAL A 72 -0.84 10.82 12.97
N GLN A 73 -0.93 9.85 12.05
CA GLN A 73 -0.38 9.98 10.71
C GLN A 73 -1.06 11.11 9.94
N GLN A 74 -0.30 11.86 9.16
CA GLN A 74 -0.79 13.01 8.42
C GLN A 74 -0.60 12.85 6.92
N MET A 75 -1.35 13.64 6.15
CA MET A 75 -1.15 13.79 4.72
C MET A 75 -1.27 15.24 4.26
N TYR A 76 -0.53 15.56 3.19
CA TYR A 76 -0.75 16.80 2.44
C TYR A 76 -1.91 16.66 1.47
N LEU A 77 -2.82 17.63 1.51
CA LEU A 77 -3.97 17.77 0.62
C LEU A 77 -3.97 19.14 -0.03
N MET A 78 -4.70 19.27 -1.13
CA MET A 78 -4.95 20.55 -1.80
C MET A 78 -6.45 20.75 -2.00
N THR A 79 -6.90 21.98 -1.83
CA THR A 79 -8.27 22.37 -2.20
C THR A 79 -8.46 22.35 -3.71
N GLU A 80 -9.71 22.45 -4.15
CA GLU A 80 -9.99 22.88 -5.52
C GLU A 80 -9.46 24.31 -5.77
N PHE A 81 -9.51 24.75 -7.03
CA PHE A 81 -9.18 26.11 -7.42
C PHE A 81 -10.33 27.05 -7.05
N TYR A 82 -10.03 28.14 -6.37
CA TYR A 82 -10.99 29.18 -5.99
C TYR A 82 -10.62 30.49 -6.66
N THR A 83 -11.48 30.97 -7.55
CA THR A 83 -11.27 32.24 -8.26
C THR A 83 -11.78 33.40 -7.42
N ALA A 84 -10.97 34.44 -7.25
CA ALA A 84 -11.36 35.70 -6.60
C ALA A 84 -12.27 36.55 -7.50
N MET A 85 -13.56 36.22 -7.57
CA MET A 85 -14.50 36.86 -8.50
C MET A 85 -14.90 38.30 -8.12
N GLU A 86 -14.97 38.56 -6.82
CA GLU A 86 -15.48 39.81 -6.22
C GLU A 86 -14.36 40.60 -5.54
N ALA A 87 -14.63 41.89 -5.26
CA ALA A 87 -13.74 42.71 -4.45
C ALA A 87 -13.97 42.39 -2.97
N GLY A 88 -12.93 42.04 -2.22
CA GLY A 88 -13.00 41.66 -0.80
C GLY A 88 -12.20 40.39 -0.51
N GLU A 89 -12.43 39.80 0.66
CA GLU A 89 -11.76 38.56 1.06
C GLU A 89 -12.21 37.36 0.22
N LEU A 90 -11.29 36.43 -0.07
CA LEU A 90 -11.61 35.12 -0.63
C LEU A 90 -11.57 34.07 0.47
N ARG A 91 -12.66 33.32 0.62
CA ARG A 91 -12.80 32.22 1.57
C ARG A 91 -12.68 30.88 0.87
N ILE A 92 -11.78 30.03 1.35
CA ILE A 92 -11.43 28.75 0.75
C ILE A 92 -11.68 27.63 1.78
N PRO A 93 -12.80 26.87 1.66
CA PRO A 93 -13.11 25.77 2.58
C PRO A 93 -12.21 24.56 2.33
N VAL A 94 -11.31 24.27 3.28
CA VAL A 94 -10.24 23.29 3.08
C VAL A 94 -10.74 21.85 3.05
N MET A 95 -11.87 21.56 3.71
CA MET A 95 -12.50 20.24 3.78
C MET A 95 -13.60 20.00 2.74
N LYS A 96 -13.84 20.95 1.82
CA LYS A 96 -14.90 20.79 0.82
C LYS A 96 -14.59 19.59 -0.08
N HIS A 97 -15.59 18.74 -0.28
CA HIS A 97 -15.52 17.51 -1.05
C HIS A 97 -14.53 16.44 -0.54
N LEU A 98 -14.20 16.47 0.75
CA LEU A 98 -13.38 15.48 1.44
C LEU A 98 -14.21 14.77 2.51
N TYR A 99 -13.86 13.52 2.80
CA TYR A 99 -14.56 12.75 3.83
C TYR A 99 -14.10 13.13 5.23
N ASP A 100 -14.99 13.75 6.00
CA ASP A 100 -14.68 14.26 7.34
C ASP A 100 -14.52 13.17 8.41
N GLN A 101 -14.96 11.94 8.12
CA GLN A 101 -14.65 10.78 8.96
C GLN A 101 -13.26 10.19 8.67
N GLN A 102 -12.69 10.46 7.49
CA GLN A 102 -11.33 10.01 7.16
C GLN A 102 -10.28 11.03 7.62
N LEU A 103 -10.60 12.32 7.50
CA LEU A 103 -9.60 13.38 7.51
C LEU A 103 -10.01 14.54 8.43
N LYS A 104 -9.04 15.06 9.19
CA LYS A 104 -9.19 16.24 10.03
C LYS A 104 -8.05 17.22 9.78
N PRO A 105 -8.29 18.51 9.46
CA PRO A 105 -7.22 19.49 9.32
C PRO A 105 -6.33 19.53 10.57
N ASN A 106 -5.01 19.58 10.36
CA ASN A 106 -4.06 19.71 11.45
C ASN A 106 -3.94 21.18 11.87
N THR A 107 -4.49 21.49 13.04
CA THR A 107 -4.40 22.78 13.72
C THR A 107 -3.53 22.74 14.99
N ILE A 108 -2.94 21.58 15.30
CA ILE A 108 -2.00 21.41 16.43
C ILE A 108 -0.64 22.02 16.06
N ASP A 109 -0.18 21.73 14.84
CA ASP A 109 1.06 22.27 14.30
C ASP A 109 0.84 23.65 13.65
N ASP A 110 1.90 24.45 13.56
CA ASP A 110 1.84 25.82 13.03
C ASP A 110 1.38 25.83 11.56
N ILE A 111 0.13 26.24 11.34
CA ILE A 111 -0.50 26.33 10.02
C ILE A 111 0.23 27.32 9.10
N LYS A 112 0.84 28.39 9.63
CA LYS A 112 1.59 29.37 8.83
C LYS A 112 2.92 28.80 8.36
N ARG A 113 3.44 27.82 9.08
CA ARG A 113 4.68 27.13 8.74
C ARG A 113 4.47 26.03 7.71
N TRP A 114 3.39 25.26 7.87
CA TRP A 114 3.21 23.98 7.18
C TRP A 114 2.13 23.97 6.12
N TRP A 115 1.24 24.97 6.08
CA TRP A 115 0.30 25.15 4.99
C TRP A 115 0.82 26.22 4.03
N GLU A 116 0.35 26.17 2.80
CA GLU A 116 0.74 27.12 1.75
C GLU A 116 -0.49 27.55 0.97
N VAL A 117 -0.68 28.87 0.84
CA VAL A 117 -1.68 29.44 -0.06
C VAL A 117 -0.94 29.86 -1.33
N VAL A 118 -1.36 29.32 -2.46
CA VAL A 118 -0.72 29.58 -3.75
C VAL A 118 -1.70 30.29 -4.65
N GLU A 119 -1.29 31.44 -5.18
CA GLU A 119 -1.93 32.11 -6.28
C GLU A 119 -1.55 31.39 -7.58
N ARG A 120 -2.41 30.52 -8.07
CA ARG A 120 -2.15 29.64 -9.20
C ARG A 120 -2.04 30.38 -10.54
N THR A 121 -2.60 31.59 -10.65
CA THR A 121 -2.50 32.41 -11.87
C THR A 121 -1.08 32.91 -12.12
N THR A 122 -0.34 33.28 -11.07
CA THR A 122 1.04 33.77 -11.15
C THR A 122 2.06 32.71 -10.74
N GLY A 123 1.63 31.71 -9.97
CA GLY A 123 2.48 30.70 -9.36
C GLY A 123 3.14 31.18 -8.06
N GLU A 124 2.79 32.37 -7.57
CA GLU A 124 3.37 32.96 -6.37
C GLU A 124 2.72 32.41 -5.10
N VAL A 125 3.51 32.33 -4.03
CA VAL A 125 3.04 31.95 -2.70
C VAL A 125 2.55 33.21 -2.00
N VAL A 126 1.29 33.19 -1.54
CA VAL A 126 0.71 34.27 -0.75
C VAL A 126 1.40 34.33 0.61
N ALA A 127 1.82 35.52 1.03
CA ALA A 127 2.57 35.68 2.27
C ALA A 127 1.74 35.21 3.49
N PRO A 128 2.35 34.55 4.51
CA PRO A 128 1.64 34.06 5.69
C PRO A 128 0.77 35.11 6.39
N GLU A 129 1.14 36.37 6.33
CA GLU A 129 0.46 37.51 6.96
C GLU A 129 -0.78 37.99 6.18
N GLU A 130 -0.91 37.60 4.91
CA GLU A 130 -1.99 38.02 4.00
C GLU A 130 -3.20 37.09 3.99
N TRP A 131 -3.11 35.98 4.73
CA TRP A 131 -4.23 35.08 4.94
C TRP A 131 -4.43 34.75 6.42
N SER A 132 -5.56 34.16 6.77
CA SER A 132 -5.85 33.60 8.11
C SER A 132 -6.66 32.31 7.98
N TYR A 133 -6.88 31.60 9.08
CA TYR A 133 -7.69 30.38 9.09
C TYR A 133 -8.80 30.52 10.14
N ASP A 134 -10.04 30.33 9.70
CA ASP A 134 -11.22 30.25 10.54
C ASP A 134 -11.48 28.78 10.87
N GLU A 135 -11.12 28.35 12.08
CA GLU A 135 -11.25 26.96 12.51
C GLU A 135 -12.71 26.50 12.62
N ALA A 136 -13.63 27.40 12.98
CA ALA A 136 -15.05 27.07 13.10
C ALA A 136 -15.68 26.79 11.73
N ALA A 137 -15.32 27.61 10.73
CA ALA A 137 -15.77 27.41 9.35
C ALA A 137 -14.94 26.37 8.58
N ARG A 138 -13.72 26.07 9.04
CA ARG A 138 -12.69 25.30 8.32
C ARG A 138 -12.33 25.95 6.98
N GLU A 139 -12.12 27.27 7.01
CA GLU A 139 -11.85 28.09 5.83
C GLU A 139 -10.54 28.87 5.98
N VAL A 140 -9.73 28.89 4.93
CA VAL A 140 -8.66 29.89 4.80
C VAL A 140 -9.24 31.16 4.19
N ILE A 141 -8.89 32.30 4.77
CA ILE A 141 -9.35 33.62 4.33
C ILE A 141 -8.15 34.36 3.75
N VAL A 142 -8.13 34.63 2.46
CA VAL A 142 -7.18 35.52 1.80
C VAL A 142 -7.75 36.93 1.87
N ALA A 143 -7.05 37.87 2.53
CA ALA A 143 -7.63 39.16 2.89
C ALA A 143 -7.85 40.09 1.68
N GLN A 144 -6.91 40.10 0.74
CA GLN A 144 -6.92 40.96 -0.45
C GLN A 144 -6.41 40.20 -1.68
N PRO A 145 -7.16 39.18 -2.17
CA PRO A 145 -6.79 38.46 -3.37
C PRO A 145 -6.87 39.36 -4.61
N GLU A 146 -5.98 39.14 -5.57
CA GLU A 146 -6.06 39.79 -6.88
C GLU A 146 -7.27 39.26 -7.64
N ARG A 147 -8.03 40.18 -8.25
CA ARG A 147 -9.32 39.83 -8.83
C ARG A 147 -9.11 38.95 -10.06
N TYR A 148 -9.93 37.91 -10.17
CA TYR A 148 -9.91 36.89 -11.23
C TYR A 148 -8.69 35.96 -11.21
N HIS A 149 -7.89 36.02 -10.15
CA HIS A 149 -6.84 35.03 -9.95
C HIS A 149 -7.39 33.81 -9.22
N ASP A 150 -6.79 32.66 -9.50
CA ASP A 150 -7.11 31.39 -8.87
C ASP A 150 -6.20 31.14 -7.68
N TYR A 151 -6.78 30.67 -6.58
CA TYR A 151 -6.06 30.34 -5.36
C TYR A 151 -6.34 28.90 -4.94
N THR A 152 -5.34 28.27 -4.34
CA THR A 152 -5.47 26.97 -3.68
C THR A 152 -4.80 27.01 -2.33
N VAL A 153 -5.26 26.17 -1.40
CA VAL A 153 -4.59 25.91 -0.14
C VAL A 153 -4.03 24.50 -0.16
N SER A 154 -2.74 24.37 0.09
CA SER A 154 -2.09 23.11 0.45
C SER A 154 -2.01 23.01 1.96
N PHE A 155 -2.60 21.97 2.55
CA PHE A 155 -2.76 21.85 4.00
C PHE A 155 -2.46 20.45 4.51
N LEU A 156 -2.07 20.35 5.78
CA LEU A 156 -1.91 19.08 6.48
C LEU A 156 -3.23 18.64 7.10
N ALA A 157 -3.54 17.36 6.96
CA ALA A 157 -4.67 16.71 7.64
C ALA A 157 -4.23 15.41 8.32
N PHE A 158 -4.73 15.17 9.53
CA PHE A 158 -4.64 13.89 10.21
C PHE A 158 -5.53 12.85 9.52
N ILE A 159 -5.02 11.61 9.48
CA ILE A 159 -5.73 10.43 8.99
C ILE A 159 -6.41 9.77 10.19
N ILE A 160 -7.66 10.15 10.44
CA ILE A 160 -8.44 9.69 11.60
C ILE A 160 -9.24 8.41 11.30
N TRP A 161 -9.18 7.91 10.07
CA TRP A 161 -9.61 6.56 9.72
C TRP A 161 -8.66 5.99 8.67
N ASP A 162 -8.00 4.89 9.03
CA ASP A 162 -7.11 4.13 8.17
C ASP A 162 -7.75 3.83 6.80
N PRO A 163 -7.16 4.26 5.67
CA PRO A 163 -7.79 4.13 4.36
C PRO A 163 -8.08 2.68 3.94
N VAL A 164 -7.20 1.73 4.29
CA VAL A 164 -7.40 0.30 3.97
C VAL A 164 -8.48 -0.31 4.85
N HIS A 165 -8.47 -0.01 6.15
CA HIS A 165 -9.55 -0.39 7.06
C HIS A 165 -10.89 0.18 6.60
N MET A 166 -10.93 1.45 6.17
CA MET A 166 -12.13 2.09 5.65
C MET A 166 -12.64 1.42 4.37
N TYR A 167 -11.76 1.12 3.42
CA TYR A 167 -12.13 0.38 2.21
C TYR A 167 -12.74 -0.98 2.56
N ASN A 168 -12.10 -1.75 3.44
CA ASN A 168 -12.59 -3.07 3.85
C ASN A 168 -13.91 -2.97 4.61
N PHE A 169 -14.05 -2.00 5.51
CA PHE A 169 -15.26 -1.74 6.28
C PHE A 169 -16.45 -1.45 5.37
N ILE A 170 -16.28 -0.55 4.40
CA ILE A 170 -17.32 -0.17 3.44
C ILE A 170 -17.64 -1.34 2.51
N THR A 171 -16.62 -1.98 1.92
CA THR A 171 -16.80 -3.06 0.92
C THR A 171 -17.49 -4.27 1.52
N ASN A 172 -17.17 -4.62 2.76
CA ASN A 172 -17.75 -5.78 3.43
C ASN A 172 -18.96 -5.42 4.31
N SER A 173 -19.38 -4.15 4.33
CA SER A 173 -20.48 -3.65 5.16
C SER A 173 -20.32 -4.08 6.63
N TRP A 174 -19.12 -3.90 7.19
CA TRP A 174 -18.86 -4.26 8.59
C TRP A 174 -19.74 -3.43 9.52
N GLU A 175 -20.36 -4.11 10.50
CA GLU A 175 -21.18 -3.48 11.52
C GLU A 175 -20.49 -3.63 12.88
N ASN A 176 -20.64 -2.63 13.75
CA ASN A 176 -20.11 -2.65 15.12
C ASN A 176 -18.58 -2.84 15.22
N VAL A 177 -17.84 -2.48 14.17
CA VAL A 177 -16.38 -2.46 14.16
C VAL A 177 -15.91 -1.02 14.30
N GLU A 178 -15.06 -0.75 15.30
CA GLU A 178 -14.51 0.58 15.52
C GLU A 178 -13.59 1.01 14.36
N HIS A 179 -13.70 2.26 13.93
CA HIS A 179 -12.83 2.82 12.90
C HIS A 179 -11.41 2.95 13.45
N GLN A 180 -10.43 2.39 12.74
CA GLN A 180 -9.05 2.36 13.22
C GLN A 180 -8.33 3.65 12.85
N ILE A 181 -7.78 4.34 13.85
CA ILE A 181 -6.95 5.54 13.66
C ILE A 181 -5.52 5.11 13.32
N THR A 182 -4.88 5.80 12.37
CA THR A 182 -3.51 5.49 11.96
C THR A 182 -2.50 6.40 12.66
N PHE A 183 -1.44 5.83 13.23
CA PHE A 183 -0.37 6.57 13.92
C PHE A 183 0.97 6.49 13.18
N ASP A 184 1.79 7.56 13.26
CA ASP A 184 3.08 7.68 12.58
C ASP A 184 4.20 7.07 13.42
N VAL A 185 4.65 5.88 13.04
CA VAL A 185 5.69 5.11 13.75
C VAL A 185 7.07 5.78 13.73
N ARG A 186 7.27 6.83 12.93
CA ARG A 186 8.52 7.60 12.98
C ARG A 186 8.58 8.56 14.16
N GLN A 187 7.43 8.90 14.75
CA GLN A 187 7.38 9.81 15.88
C GLN A 187 7.89 9.10 17.16
N PRO A 188 8.63 9.77 18.06
CA PRO A 188 9.38 9.09 19.11
C PRO A 188 8.55 8.22 20.07
N LYS A 189 7.37 8.67 20.51
CA LYS A 189 6.56 7.89 21.47
C LYS A 189 5.99 6.66 20.78
N THR A 190 5.42 6.85 19.60
CA THR A 190 4.78 5.80 18.80
C THR A 190 5.80 4.79 18.29
N GLN A 191 7.00 5.23 17.94
CA GLN A 191 8.10 4.35 17.57
C GLN A 191 8.40 3.36 18.69
N GLN A 192 8.60 3.87 19.92
CA GLN A 192 8.88 3.04 21.08
C GLN A 192 7.71 2.09 21.38
N HIS A 193 6.48 2.60 21.36
CA HIS A 193 5.26 1.81 21.57
C HIS A 193 5.13 0.65 20.60
N VAL A 194 5.31 0.88 19.29
CA VAL A 194 5.20 -0.17 18.26
C VAL A 194 6.30 -1.21 18.39
N ILE A 195 7.53 -0.80 18.72
CA ILE A 195 8.63 -1.72 19.00
C ILE A 195 8.29 -2.63 20.18
N ASP A 196 7.82 -2.07 21.29
CA ASP A 196 7.47 -2.83 22.49
C ASP A 196 6.25 -3.72 22.26
N ARG A 197 5.26 -3.22 21.52
CA ARG A 197 4.09 -3.99 21.10
C ARG A 197 4.47 -5.20 20.25
N LEU A 198 5.39 -5.06 19.30
CA LEU A 198 5.86 -6.19 18.50
C LEU A 198 6.56 -7.23 19.37
N LYS A 199 7.44 -6.81 20.29
CA LYS A 199 8.12 -7.73 21.21
C LYS A 199 7.14 -8.51 22.08
N ASN A 200 6.14 -7.85 22.65
CA ASN A 200 5.11 -8.51 23.45
C ASN A 200 4.28 -9.47 22.58
N TRP A 201 3.90 -9.04 21.39
CA TRP A 201 3.13 -9.86 20.46
C TRP A 201 3.88 -11.14 20.05
N MET A 202 5.21 -11.10 19.90
CA MET A 202 6.03 -12.30 19.63
C MET A 202 5.92 -13.34 20.75
N VAL A 203 5.82 -12.90 22.00
CA VAL A 203 5.64 -13.79 23.17
C VAL A 203 4.22 -14.37 23.20
N GLU A 204 3.22 -13.56 22.86
CA GLU A 204 1.81 -13.94 22.88
C GLU A 204 1.41 -14.86 21.71
N ASN A 205 2.20 -14.91 20.63
CA ASN A 205 1.87 -15.65 19.41
C ASN A 205 2.96 -16.69 19.06
N PRO A 206 3.24 -17.66 19.96
CA PRO A 206 4.34 -18.63 19.81
C PRO A 206 4.16 -19.61 18.64
N ASP A 207 2.96 -19.72 18.07
CA ASP A 207 2.69 -20.62 16.94
C ASP A 207 3.00 -19.96 15.58
N THR A 208 3.29 -18.66 15.53
CA THR A 208 3.55 -17.96 14.26
C THR A 208 4.91 -18.35 13.69
N ASP A 209 4.99 -18.86 12.46
CA ASP A 209 6.28 -19.08 11.77
C ASP A 209 6.73 -17.85 10.97
N VAL A 210 5.76 -17.15 10.37
CA VAL A 210 5.99 -16.01 9.49
C VAL A 210 5.16 -14.81 9.95
N VAL A 211 5.84 -13.72 10.30
CA VAL A 211 5.20 -12.43 10.55
C VAL A 211 4.98 -11.74 9.21
N ARG A 212 3.71 -11.64 8.81
CA ARG A 212 3.30 -10.96 7.59
C ARG A 212 2.94 -9.52 7.89
N PHE A 213 3.93 -8.64 7.81
CA PHE A 213 3.75 -7.20 7.89
C PHE A 213 2.79 -6.75 6.77
N THR A 214 1.64 -6.19 7.15
CA THR A 214 0.58 -5.75 6.21
C THR A 214 0.18 -4.29 6.51
N THR A 215 1.05 -3.31 6.27
CA THR A 215 2.43 -3.43 5.76
C THR A 215 3.41 -2.86 6.78
N PHE A 216 3.93 -1.66 6.54
CA PHE A 216 4.79 -0.93 7.46
C PHE A 216 4.13 0.41 7.78
N PHE A 217 4.74 1.54 7.41
CA PHE A 217 4.46 2.79 8.12
C PHE A 217 3.55 3.76 7.38
N HIS A 218 3.58 3.78 6.03
CA HIS A 218 2.92 4.84 5.27
C HIS A 218 2.04 4.27 4.17
N GLN A 219 0.75 4.54 4.31
CA GLN A 219 -0.27 4.25 3.30
C GLN A 219 0.06 4.94 1.97
N PHE A 220 -0.17 4.25 0.85
CA PHE A 220 -0.20 4.92 -0.46
C PHE A 220 -1.31 5.97 -0.50
N THR A 221 -1.21 6.97 -1.37
CA THR A 221 -2.17 8.07 -1.35
C THR A 221 -3.56 7.56 -1.73
N LEU A 222 -4.49 7.62 -0.78
CA LEU A 222 -5.88 7.20 -0.96
C LEU A 222 -6.80 8.13 -0.16
N VAL A 223 -7.59 8.92 -0.89
CA VAL A 223 -8.44 9.98 -0.34
C VAL A 223 -9.87 9.73 -0.77
N PHE A 224 -10.81 9.91 0.15
CA PHE A 224 -12.25 9.74 -0.10
C PHE A 224 -12.98 11.08 -0.09
N ASN A 225 -14.08 11.14 -0.86
CA ASN A 225 -14.97 12.29 -0.92
C ASN A 225 -16.08 12.22 0.15
N GLU A 226 -16.91 13.25 0.22
CA GLU A 226 -18.01 13.38 1.18
C GLU A 226 -19.08 12.27 1.08
N TYR A 227 -19.04 11.44 0.03
CA TYR A 227 -19.92 10.30 -0.18
C TYR A 227 -19.26 8.95 0.16
N ALA A 228 -18.11 8.98 0.85
CA ALA A 228 -17.30 7.80 1.14
C ALA A 228 -16.92 7.00 -0.13
N LYS A 229 -16.65 7.70 -1.23
CA LYS A 229 -16.10 7.13 -2.47
C LYS A 229 -14.69 7.62 -2.71
N GLU A 230 -13.88 6.82 -3.40
CA GLU A 230 -12.55 7.23 -3.83
C GLU A 230 -12.61 8.58 -4.59
N LYS A 231 -11.85 9.56 -4.08
CA LYS A 231 -11.65 10.88 -4.68
C LYS A 231 -10.34 10.93 -5.44
N PHE A 232 -9.28 10.37 -4.84
CA PHE A 232 -7.94 10.36 -5.42
C PHE A 232 -7.18 9.13 -4.93
N VAL A 233 -6.49 8.46 -5.86
CA VAL A 233 -5.62 7.32 -5.57
C VAL A 233 -4.32 7.41 -6.36
N ASP A 234 -3.21 7.15 -5.67
CA ASP A 234 -1.91 6.88 -6.28
C ASP A 234 -1.19 5.83 -5.42
N TRP A 235 -1.03 4.64 -6.00
CA TRP A 235 -0.43 3.48 -5.33
C TRP A 235 1.05 3.69 -4.96
N PHE A 236 1.75 4.67 -5.57
CA PHE A 236 3.12 5.07 -5.22
C PHE A 236 3.18 6.44 -4.53
N GLY A 237 2.02 7.04 -4.22
CA GLY A 237 1.92 8.43 -3.81
C GLY A 237 2.41 8.67 -2.37
N TYR A 238 3.21 9.71 -2.19
CA TYR A 238 3.87 10.05 -0.92
C TYR A 238 3.06 10.98 0.00
N SER A 239 1.81 11.31 -0.36
CA SER A 239 1.03 12.32 0.36
C SER A 239 0.83 11.99 1.84
N ALA A 240 0.63 10.72 2.18
CA ALA A 240 0.44 10.25 3.55
C ALA A 240 1.75 9.93 4.30
N SER A 241 2.89 10.43 3.83
CA SER A 241 4.20 10.11 4.42
C SER A 241 4.86 11.32 5.08
N VAL A 242 4.07 12.31 5.49
CA VAL A 242 4.54 13.59 6.03
C VAL A 242 4.04 13.83 7.45
N SER A 243 4.81 14.62 8.20
CA SER A 243 4.47 15.19 9.50
C SER A 243 5.48 16.31 9.78
N PRO A 244 5.14 17.36 10.53
CA PRO A 244 6.11 18.41 10.88
C PRO A 244 7.42 17.87 11.46
N TYR A 245 7.33 16.86 12.34
CA TYR A 245 8.49 16.18 12.90
C TYR A 245 9.45 15.60 11.85
N ILE A 246 8.93 14.90 10.84
CA ILE A 246 9.78 14.30 9.80
C ILE A 246 10.28 15.35 8.80
N LEU A 247 9.46 16.36 8.51
CA LEU A 247 9.83 17.42 7.57
C LEU A 247 10.94 18.29 8.14
N GLU A 248 10.93 18.60 9.44
CA GLU A 248 12.05 19.30 10.08
C GLU A 248 13.38 18.53 10.01
N GLN A 249 13.33 17.20 10.09
CA GLN A 249 14.52 16.37 9.93
C GLN A 249 15.02 16.38 8.49
N PHE A 250 14.10 16.29 7.53
CA PHE A 250 14.43 16.45 6.13
C PHE A 250 15.11 17.80 5.87
N GLU A 251 14.57 18.91 6.39
CA GLU A 251 15.14 20.25 6.18
C GLU A 251 16.55 20.39 6.75
N LYS A 252 16.80 19.80 7.93
CA LYS A 252 18.14 19.76 8.55
C LYS A 252 19.16 19.04 7.67
N GLU A 253 18.75 17.97 7.00
CA GLU A 253 19.62 17.21 6.11
C GLU A 253 19.77 17.84 4.73
N ALA A 254 18.66 18.24 4.13
CA ALA A 254 18.60 18.77 2.78
C ALA A 254 19.19 20.19 2.68
N GLY A 255 19.19 20.92 3.80
CA GLY A 255 19.73 22.29 3.88
C GLY A 255 18.80 23.35 3.30
N TYR A 256 17.52 23.02 3.07
CA TYR A 256 16.50 23.95 2.59
C TYR A 256 15.12 23.62 3.17
N ARG A 257 14.25 24.64 3.16
CA ARG A 257 12.88 24.54 3.67
C ARG A 257 12.00 23.69 2.75
N PHE A 258 11.25 22.77 3.34
CA PHE A 258 10.23 21.98 2.68
C PHE A 258 9.02 22.86 2.35
N ARG A 259 8.49 22.70 1.15
CA ARG A 259 7.22 23.29 0.72
C ARG A 259 6.18 22.19 0.50
N PRO A 260 4.90 22.41 0.86
CA PRO A 260 3.82 21.47 0.52
C PRO A 260 3.79 21.13 -0.98
N GLU A 261 4.13 22.09 -1.84
CA GLU A 261 4.17 21.93 -3.29
C GLU A 261 5.14 20.83 -3.77
N TYR A 262 6.16 20.45 -2.97
CA TYR A 262 7.05 19.32 -3.29
C TYR A 262 6.35 17.97 -3.21
N ILE A 263 5.15 17.91 -2.61
CA ILE A 263 4.23 16.76 -2.69
C ILE A 263 3.06 17.10 -3.59
N ILE A 264 2.39 18.22 -3.35
CA ILE A 264 1.11 18.57 -3.99
C ILE A 264 1.24 18.71 -5.51
N ASP A 265 2.31 19.31 -6.02
CA ASP A 265 2.57 19.51 -7.46
C ASP A 265 1.29 19.89 -8.23
N GLN A 266 0.71 21.03 -7.89
CA GLN A 266 -0.51 21.58 -8.53
C GLN A 266 -1.72 20.63 -8.51
N GLY A 267 -1.80 19.74 -7.52
CA GLY A 267 -2.87 18.74 -7.40
C GLY A 267 -2.58 17.43 -8.14
N TYR A 268 -1.41 17.26 -8.74
CA TYR A 268 -0.97 15.98 -9.29
C TYR A 268 -0.38 15.04 -8.22
N HIS A 269 -0.09 15.55 -7.01
CA HIS A 269 0.47 14.82 -5.88
C HIS A 269 1.81 14.10 -6.20
N ASN A 270 2.61 14.66 -7.11
CA ASN A 270 3.82 14.04 -7.67
C ASN A 270 3.61 12.58 -8.10
N ASN A 271 2.43 12.27 -8.67
CA ASN A 271 2.16 10.92 -9.14
C ASN A 271 3.19 10.45 -10.19
N THR A 272 3.29 9.15 -10.38
CA THR A 272 4.35 8.54 -11.21
C THR A 272 4.35 8.94 -12.68
N ASN A 273 3.28 9.57 -13.19
CA ASN A 273 3.23 10.11 -14.55
C ASN A 273 3.80 11.54 -14.66
N ARG A 274 4.13 12.18 -13.53
CA ARG A 274 4.81 13.48 -13.48
C ARG A 274 6.32 13.27 -13.58
N VAL A 275 7.00 14.23 -14.19
CA VAL A 275 8.47 14.27 -14.14
C VAL A 275 8.86 14.75 -12.73
N PRO A 276 9.49 13.90 -11.90
CA PRO A 276 9.79 14.27 -10.53
C PRO A 276 10.77 15.44 -10.44
N SER A 277 10.47 16.41 -9.57
CA SER A 277 11.39 17.48 -9.22
C SER A 277 12.60 16.96 -8.44
N LYS A 278 13.63 17.79 -8.30
CA LYS A 278 14.78 17.46 -7.46
C LYS A 278 14.35 17.30 -6.00
N GLU A 279 13.51 18.20 -5.52
CA GLU A 279 13.07 18.27 -4.13
C GLU A 279 12.22 17.05 -3.76
N PHE A 280 11.36 16.58 -4.67
CA PHE A 280 10.62 15.34 -4.45
C PHE A 280 11.56 14.12 -4.40
N LYS A 281 12.56 14.04 -5.28
CA LYS A 281 13.57 12.95 -5.25
C LYS A 281 14.41 12.98 -3.97
N ASP A 282 14.81 14.17 -3.51
CA ASP A 282 15.54 14.32 -2.25
C ASP A 282 14.68 13.81 -1.09
N PHE A 283 13.39 14.20 -1.04
CA PHE A 283 12.46 13.74 -0.02
C PHE A 283 12.23 12.23 -0.07
N GLN A 284 12.03 11.66 -1.27
CA GLN A 284 11.90 10.21 -1.43
C GLN A 284 13.14 9.47 -0.93
N LYS A 285 14.34 9.95 -1.26
CA LYS A 285 15.60 9.33 -0.81
C LYS A 285 15.74 9.39 0.71
N PHE A 286 15.44 10.54 1.32
CA PHE A 286 15.41 10.71 2.76
C PHE A 286 14.43 9.72 3.40
N GLN A 287 13.20 9.68 2.89
CA GLN A 287 12.14 8.79 3.37
C GLN A 287 12.53 7.31 3.27
N GLN A 288 13.12 6.89 2.15
CA GLN A 288 13.57 5.51 1.97
C GLN A 288 14.55 5.08 3.04
N ARG A 289 15.51 5.94 3.35
CA ARG A 289 16.52 5.64 4.36
C ARG A 289 15.91 5.56 5.76
N GLU A 290 15.05 6.50 6.14
CA GLU A 290 14.43 6.48 7.47
C GLU A 290 13.46 5.30 7.65
N VAL A 291 12.68 4.97 6.61
CA VAL A 291 11.80 3.80 6.61
C VAL A 291 12.61 2.51 6.68
N ALA A 292 13.66 2.35 5.86
CA ALA A 292 14.49 1.14 5.87
C ALA A 292 15.16 0.90 7.24
N LYS A 293 15.67 1.96 7.90
CA LYS A 293 16.25 1.86 9.25
C LYS A 293 15.24 1.30 10.25
N LEU A 294 14.01 1.83 10.25
CA LEU A 294 12.98 1.43 11.19
C LEU A 294 12.41 0.04 10.86
N MET A 295 12.22 -0.28 9.57
CA MET A 295 11.86 -1.64 9.13
C MET A 295 12.87 -2.66 9.64
N LYS A 296 14.17 -2.36 9.52
CA LYS A 296 15.23 -3.25 9.99
C LYS A 296 15.07 -3.59 11.47
N VAL A 297 14.73 -2.62 12.32
CA VAL A 297 14.49 -2.87 13.75
C VAL A 297 13.36 -3.89 13.96
N LEU A 298 12.26 -3.77 13.21
CA LEU A 298 11.13 -4.69 13.33
C LEU A 298 11.47 -6.09 12.78
N VAL A 299 12.20 -6.16 11.67
CA VAL A 299 12.67 -7.41 11.07
C VAL A 299 13.66 -8.13 11.99
N ASP A 300 14.60 -7.41 12.59
CA ASP A 300 15.57 -7.97 13.54
C ASP A 300 14.83 -8.56 14.76
N ILE A 301 13.76 -7.93 15.26
CA ILE A 301 12.92 -8.50 16.33
C ILE A 301 12.29 -9.83 15.90
N CYS A 302 11.81 -9.97 14.66
CA CYS A 302 11.30 -11.25 14.15
C CYS A 302 12.40 -12.32 14.16
N HIS A 303 13.57 -12.00 13.61
CA HIS A 303 14.68 -12.94 13.49
C HIS A 303 15.25 -13.36 14.84
N GLU A 304 15.37 -12.44 15.80
CA GLU A 304 15.80 -12.72 17.17
C GLU A 304 14.83 -13.70 17.88
N ASN A 305 13.56 -13.72 17.47
CA ASN A 305 12.53 -14.65 17.95
C ASN A 305 12.34 -15.87 17.04
N GLY A 306 13.24 -16.08 16.08
CA GLY A 306 13.26 -17.25 15.19
C GLY A 306 12.14 -17.27 14.15
N ARG A 307 11.55 -16.12 13.81
CA ARG A 307 10.42 -16.00 12.85
C ARG A 307 10.87 -15.35 11.56
N GLU A 308 10.28 -15.75 10.43
CA GLU A 308 10.48 -15.06 9.17
C GLU A 308 9.70 -13.73 9.16
N ALA A 309 10.25 -12.70 8.52
CA ALA A 309 9.62 -11.41 8.30
C ALA A 309 9.28 -11.23 6.83
N THR A 310 7.98 -11.16 6.53
CA THR A 310 7.46 -10.98 5.16
C THR A 310 6.75 -9.64 5.06
N MET A 311 7.00 -8.89 3.98
CA MET A 311 6.32 -7.65 3.67
C MET A 311 5.21 -7.86 2.64
N PHE A 312 4.01 -7.33 2.88
CA PHE A 312 3.02 -7.17 1.83
C PHE A 312 3.33 -5.98 0.92
N LEU A 313 3.40 -6.20 -0.39
CA LEU A 313 3.57 -5.14 -1.39
C LEU A 313 2.22 -4.46 -1.68
N GLY A 314 1.83 -3.55 -0.80
CA GLY A 314 0.58 -2.82 -0.85
C GLY A 314 0.31 -2.10 0.47
N ASP A 315 -0.86 -1.52 0.63
CA ASP A 315 -1.29 -0.82 1.86
C ASP A 315 -0.25 0.22 2.33
N HIS A 316 0.41 -0.03 3.46
CA HIS A 316 1.34 0.87 4.13
C HIS A 316 2.80 0.69 3.68
N TRP A 317 3.04 0.67 2.38
CA TRP A 317 4.35 0.33 1.79
C TRP A 317 5.17 1.52 1.30
N ILE A 318 4.68 2.75 1.41
CA ILE A 318 5.39 3.92 0.89
C ILE A 318 6.69 4.14 1.66
N GLY A 319 7.76 4.44 0.93
CA GLY A 319 9.11 4.57 1.48
C GLY A 319 9.87 3.25 1.61
N THR A 320 9.23 2.08 1.53
CA THR A 320 9.94 0.80 1.55
C THR A 320 10.84 0.63 0.32
N GLU A 321 10.31 1.02 -0.85
CA GLU A 321 11.00 1.09 -2.14
C GLU A 321 11.81 -0.17 -2.48
N PRO A 322 11.14 -1.28 -2.84
CA PRO A 322 11.78 -2.59 -3.05
C PRO A 322 12.90 -2.63 -4.09
N PHE A 323 12.85 -1.72 -5.06
CA PHE A 323 13.88 -1.55 -6.09
C PHE A 323 14.87 -0.41 -5.77
N GLY A 324 14.75 0.19 -4.59
CA GLY A 324 15.59 1.27 -4.06
C GLY A 324 16.89 0.77 -3.43
N GLU A 325 17.76 1.71 -3.09
CA GLU A 325 19.12 1.43 -2.61
C GLU A 325 19.14 0.72 -1.24
N TYR A 326 18.23 1.11 -0.35
CA TYR A 326 18.23 0.73 1.06
C TYR A 326 17.45 -0.56 1.38
N PHE A 327 16.57 -1.00 0.48
CA PHE A 327 15.63 -2.10 0.77
C PHE A 327 16.33 -3.42 1.13
N LYS A 328 17.38 -3.78 0.39
CA LYS A 328 18.18 -4.99 0.64
C LYS A 328 18.87 -5.00 2.02
N GLU A 329 19.05 -3.85 2.65
CA GLU A 329 19.72 -3.72 3.96
C GLU A 329 18.76 -4.05 5.11
N VAL A 330 17.46 -4.04 4.85
CA VAL A 330 16.41 -4.36 5.83
C VAL A 330 16.50 -5.82 6.27
N GLY A 331 16.83 -6.73 5.36
CA GLY A 331 16.96 -8.16 5.64
C GLY A 331 15.62 -8.93 5.64
N LEU A 332 14.59 -8.44 4.95
CA LEU A 332 13.33 -9.17 4.79
C LEU A 332 13.54 -10.58 4.22
N ASP A 333 12.79 -11.56 4.74
CA ASP A 333 12.80 -12.92 4.20
C ASP A 333 12.06 -12.96 2.87
N ALA A 334 10.93 -12.28 2.78
CA ALA A 334 10.11 -12.29 1.58
C ALA A 334 9.30 -11.02 1.33
N VAL A 335 8.88 -10.87 0.08
CA VAL A 335 7.80 -9.98 -0.32
C VAL A 335 6.65 -10.80 -0.88
N VAL A 336 5.46 -10.59 -0.33
CA VAL A 336 4.21 -11.10 -0.87
C VAL A 336 3.44 -9.95 -1.53
N GLY A 337 2.95 -10.11 -2.75
CA GLY A 337 2.22 -9.04 -3.44
C GLY A 337 0.95 -9.51 -4.14
N SER A 338 0.11 -8.57 -4.52
CA SER A 338 -1.12 -8.84 -5.27
C SER A 338 -0.78 -9.15 -6.73
N VAL A 339 -1.17 -10.32 -7.24
CA VAL A 339 -0.99 -10.67 -8.66
C VAL A 339 -2.30 -10.43 -9.39
N GLY A 340 -2.33 -9.41 -10.24
CA GLY A 340 -3.45 -9.05 -11.12
C GLY A 340 -3.24 -9.41 -12.60
N ASN A 341 -1.98 -9.44 -13.04
CA ASN A 341 -1.55 -9.72 -14.41
C ASN A 341 -0.03 -9.99 -14.45
N GLY A 342 0.57 -10.11 -15.63
CA GLY A 342 2.01 -10.35 -15.76
C GLY A 342 2.87 -9.19 -15.24
N THR A 343 2.44 -7.94 -15.41
CA THR A 343 3.16 -6.75 -14.93
C THR A 343 3.26 -6.73 -13.41
N THR A 344 2.13 -6.94 -12.72
CA THR A 344 2.11 -7.03 -11.25
C THR A 344 2.82 -8.27 -10.71
N LEU A 345 2.84 -9.39 -11.46
CA LEU A 345 3.72 -10.51 -11.12
C LEU A 345 5.20 -10.07 -11.18
N ARG A 346 5.63 -9.41 -12.26
CA ARG A 346 7.02 -8.95 -12.40
C ARG A 346 7.41 -7.88 -11.40
N LEU A 347 6.46 -7.05 -10.98
CA LEU A 347 6.62 -6.11 -9.87
C LEU A 347 7.03 -6.80 -8.57
N ILE A 348 6.65 -8.08 -8.38
CA ILE A 348 7.00 -8.89 -7.21
C ILE A 348 8.24 -9.76 -7.49
N SER A 349 8.23 -10.54 -8.58
CA SER A 349 9.28 -11.53 -8.88
C SER A 349 10.67 -10.91 -9.14
N ASP A 350 10.70 -9.64 -9.54
CA ASP A 350 11.95 -8.94 -9.85
C ASP A 350 12.55 -8.23 -8.63
N ILE A 351 11.87 -8.24 -7.48
CA ILE A 351 12.36 -7.58 -6.27
C ILE A 351 13.68 -8.23 -5.82
N PRO A 352 14.77 -7.46 -5.74
CA PRO A 352 16.04 -7.97 -5.25
C PRO A 352 16.10 -7.97 -3.71
N GLY A 353 17.03 -8.74 -3.16
CA GLY A 353 17.41 -8.62 -1.75
C GLY A 353 16.51 -9.34 -0.74
N VAL A 354 15.57 -10.17 -1.20
CA VAL A 354 14.79 -11.10 -0.35
C VAL A 354 15.13 -12.55 -0.68
N LYS A 355 14.82 -13.47 0.26
CA LYS A 355 15.09 -14.91 0.11
C LYS A 355 14.09 -15.57 -0.84
N TYR A 356 12.84 -15.13 -0.80
CA TYR A 356 11.79 -15.63 -1.69
C TYR A 356 10.70 -14.57 -1.95
N THR A 357 9.88 -14.81 -2.96
CA THR A 357 8.75 -13.97 -3.36
C THR A 357 7.47 -14.78 -3.42
N GLU A 358 6.34 -14.19 -3.01
CA GLU A 358 5.04 -14.84 -3.02
C GLU A 358 4.00 -14.00 -3.78
N GLY A 359 3.27 -14.65 -4.67
CA GLY A 359 2.15 -14.03 -5.38
C GLY A 359 0.83 -14.39 -4.71
N ARG A 360 0.09 -13.40 -4.20
CA ARG A 360 -1.30 -13.55 -3.78
C ARG A 360 -2.21 -13.26 -4.97
N PHE A 361 -2.77 -14.29 -5.59
CA PHE A 361 -3.52 -14.20 -6.83
C PHE A 361 -4.91 -13.59 -6.62
N LEU A 362 -5.42 -12.95 -7.67
CA LEU A 362 -6.82 -12.52 -7.78
C LEU A 362 -7.69 -13.63 -8.40
N PRO A 363 -9.01 -13.64 -8.16
CA PRO A 363 -9.77 -12.69 -7.35
C PRO A 363 -9.50 -12.82 -5.85
N TYR A 364 -9.56 -11.70 -5.13
CA TYR A 364 -9.62 -11.71 -3.67
C TYR A 364 -10.98 -12.25 -3.23
N PHE A 365 -11.04 -13.05 -2.17
CA PHE A 365 -12.29 -13.73 -1.77
C PHE A 365 -13.23 -12.78 -1.02
N PHE A 366 -13.74 -11.77 -1.72
CA PHE A 366 -14.61 -10.71 -1.24
C PHE A 366 -15.96 -10.70 -1.98
N PRO A 367 -17.00 -10.09 -1.39
CA PRO A 367 -18.36 -10.11 -1.93
C PRO A 367 -18.54 -9.27 -3.20
N ASP A 368 -17.55 -8.47 -3.60
CA ASP A 368 -17.55 -7.73 -4.87
C ASP A 368 -17.41 -8.66 -6.09
N VAL A 369 -16.73 -9.80 -5.94
CA VAL A 369 -16.61 -10.85 -6.98
C VAL A 369 -17.40 -12.11 -6.62
N PHE A 370 -17.38 -12.51 -5.35
CA PHE A 370 -18.02 -13.73 -4.86
C PHE A 370 -19.44 -13.46 -4.36
N HIS A 371 -20.34 -13.18 -5.30
CA HIS A 371 -21.77 -12.99 -5.05
C HIS A 371 -22.63 -13.72 -6.09
N GLU A 372 -23.94 -13.79 -5.88
CA GLU A 372 -24.87 -14.34 -6.87
C GLU A 372 -24.75 -13.56 -8.21
N GLY A 373 -24.41 -14.26 -9.29
CA GLY A 373 -24.16 -13.67 -10.60
C GLY A 373 -22.72 -13.22 -10.86
N GLY A 374 -21.82 -13.31 -9.87
CA GLY A 374 -20.39 -13.12 -10.04
C GLY A 374 -19.73 -14.25 -10.86
N ASP A 375 -18.57 -13.96 -11.46
CA ASP A 375 -17.80 -14.91 -12.29
C ASP A 375 -16.33 -15.01 -11.84
N PRO A 376 -16.07 -15.53 -10.62
CA PRO A 376 -14.72 -15.63 -10.07
C PRO A 376 -13.80 -16.54 -10.90
N ILE A 377 -14.36 -17.53 -11.60
CA ILE A 377 -13.58 -18.46 -12.43
C ILE A 377 -13.03 -17.78 -13.68
N ARG A 378 -13.79 -16.89 -14.33
CA ARG A 378 -13.29 -16.11 -15.46
C ARG A 378 -12.14 -15.21 -15.04
N GLU A 379 -12.28 -14.52 -13.90
CA GLU A 379 -11.22 -13.66 -13.39
C GLU A 379 -9.95 -14.46 -13.08
N ALA A 380 -10.07 -15.58 -12.36
CA ALA A 380 -8.93 -16.47 -12.10
C ALA A 380 -8.26 -16.98 -13.38
N LYS A 381 -9.03 -17.29 -14.43
CA LYS A 381 -8.49 -17.71 -15.73
C LYS A 381 -7.68 -16.62 -16.40
N VAL A 382 -8.21 -15.40 -16.46
CA VAL A 382 -7.50 -14.24 -17.02
C VAL A 382 -6.23 -13.95 -16.23
N ASN A 383 -6.33 -13.94 -14.91
CA ASN A 383 -5.23 -13.69 -14.00
C ASN A 383 -4.11 -14.74 -14.16
N TRP A 384 -4.46 -16.03 -14.13
CA TRP A 384 -3.49 -17.10 -14.28
C TRP A 384 -2.80 -17.07 -15.64
N VAL A 385 -3.54 -16.91 -16.75
CA VAL A 385 -2.94 -16.91 -18.10
C VAL A 385 -1.95 -15.75 -18.28
N THR A 386 -2.28 -14.57 -17.75
CA THR A 386 -1.42 -13.38 -17.85
C THR A 386 -0.23 -13.42 -16.91
N ALA A 387 -0.39 -13.94 -15.69
CA ALA A 387 0.69 -14.15 -14.74
C ALA A 387 1.64 -15.30 -15.16
N ARG A 388 1.10 -16.44 -15.60
CA ARG A 388 1.87 -17.64 -15.98
C ARG A 388 2.94 -17.37 -17.03
N ARG A 389 2.65 -16.55 -18.03
CA ARG A 389 3.64 -16.15 -19.05
C ARG A 389 4.79 -15.33 -18.47
N ALA A 390 4.55 -14.54 -17.42
CA ALA A 390 5.57 -13.79 -16.73
C ALA A 390 6.37 -14.67 -15.75
N ILE A 391 5.74 -15.67 -15.10
CA ILE A 391 6.42 -16.69 -14.28
C ILE A 391 7.51 -17.40 -15.09
N LEU A 392 7.22 -17.72 -16.36
CA LEU A 392 8.20 -18.34 -17.27
C LEU A 392 9.41 -17.45 -17.60
N ARG A 393 9.36 -16.14 -17.30
CA ARG A 393 10.48 -15.19 -17.46
C ARG A 393 11.21 -14.96 -16.15
N LYS A 394 10.45 -14.72 -15.09
CA LYS A 394 10.95 -14.58 -13.74
C LYS A 394 9.95 -15.22 -12.77
N PRO A 395 10.27 -16.39 -12.20
CA PRO A 395 9.36 -17.09 -11.31
C PRO A 395 9.26 -16.37 -9.95
N ILE A 396 8.08 -16.46 -9.35
CA ILE A 396 7.89 -16.32 -7.90
C ILE A 396 8.05 -17.70 -7.24
N ASP A 397 8.36 -17.72 -5.95
CA ASP A 397 8.64 -18.95 -5.21
C ASP A 397 7.39 -19.64 -4.68
N ARG A 398 6.33 -18.87 -4.44
CA ARG A 398 5.10 -19.31 -3.81
C ARG A 398 3.90 -18.60 -4.41
N ILE A 399 2.74 -19.25 -4.41
CA ILE A 399 1.45 -18.63 -4.70
C ILE A 399 0.52 -18.73 -3.50
N GLY A 400 -0.54 -17.94 -3.48
CA GLY A 400 -1.58 -18.06 -2.48
C GLY A 400 -2.81 -17.23 -2.82
N TYR A 401 -3.81 -17.32 -1.97
CA TYR A 401 -5.05 -16.55 -2.07
C TYR A 401 -5.33 -15.85 -0.74
N GLY A 402 -6.26 -14.89 -0.74
CA GLY A 402 -6.65 -14.16 0.46
C GLY A 402 -8.13 -13.78 0.43
N GLY A 403 -8.64 -13.34 1.58
CA GLY A 403 -10.05 -13.05 1.80
C GLY A 403 -10.78 -14.18 2.54
N TYR A 404 -12.11 -14.20 2.45
CA TYR A 404 -12.96 -15.13 3.19
C TYR A 404 -13.12 -16.46 2.45
N LEU A 405 -12.50 -17.54 2.96
CA LEU A 405 -12.57 -18.87 2.33
C LEU A 405 -14.03 -19.34 2.16
N LYS A 406 -14.92 -19.02 3.11
CA LYS A 406 -16.35 -19.38 3.01
C LYS A 406 -17.07 -18.81 1.80
N LEU A 407 -16.60 -17.68 1.24
CA LEU A 407 -17.16 -17.12 0.00
C LEU A 407 -16.71 -17.95 -1.21
N ALA A 408 -15.42 -18.28 -1.27
CA ALA A 408 -14.88 -19.10 -2.36
C ALA A 408 -15.47 -20.51 -2.40
N LEU A 409 -15.76 -21.11 -1.24
CA LEU A 409 -16.35 -22.44 -1.13
C LEU A 409 -17.76 -22.55 -1.75
N GLN A 410 -18.45 -21.43 -1.96
CA GLN A 410 -19.76 -21.39 -2.65
C GLN A 410 -19.64 -21.60 -4.16
N PHE A 411 -18.42 -21.62 -4.71
CA PHE A 411 -18.14 -21.78 -6.13
C PHE A 411 -17.25 -23.02 -6.38
N PRO A 412 -17.83 -24.23 -6.46
CA PRO A 412 -17.05 -25.47 -6.59
C PRO A 412 -16.13 -25.51 -7.82
N ASP A 413 -16.58 -25.00 -8.96
CA ASP A 413 -15.80 -24.92 -10.19
C ASP A 413 -14.57 -24.01 -10.02
N PHE A 414 -14.69 -22.94 -9.24
CA PHE A 414 -13.58 -22.08 -8.88
C PHE A 414 -12.57 -22.84 -8.01
N ILE A 415 -13.02 -23.53 -6.95
CA ILE A 415 -12.15 -24.32 -6.08
C ILE A 415 -11.38 -25.40 -6.87
N GLN A 416 -12.06 -26.07 -7.80
CA GLN A 416 -11.43 -27.06 -8.69
C GLN A 416 -10.38 -26.42 -9.60
N TYR A 417 -10.68 -25.25 -10.17
CA TYR A 417 -9.73 -24.55 -11.03
C TYR A 417 -8.49 -24.05 -10.26
N ILE A 418 -8.65 -23.63 -9.00
CA ILE A 418 -7.49 -23.26 -8.16
C ILE A 418 -6.62 -24.48 -7.84
N GLU A 419 -7.21 -25.65 -7.66
CA GLU A 419 -6.47 -26.91 -7.51
C GLU A 419 -5.57 -27.19 -8.74
N GLU A 420 -6.12 -27.00 -9.95
CA GLU A 420 -5.37 -27.12 -11.20
C GLU A 420 -4.25 -26.09 -11.32
N ILE A 421 -4.49 -24.83 -10.92
CA ILE A 421 -3.47 -23.78 -10.88
C ILE A 421 -2.32 -24.17 -9.94
N CYS A 422 -2.63 -24.68 -8.75
CA CYS A 422 -1.61 -25.09 -7.79
C CYS A 422 -0.71 -26.20 -8.34
N ASP A 423 -1.31 -27.22 -8.98
CA ASP A 423 -0.58 -28.31 -9.64
C ASP A 423 0.26 -27.79 -10.82
N GLU A 424 -0.31 -26.93 -11.66
CA GLU A 424 0.42 -26.34 -12.79
C GLU A 424 1.57 -25.43 -12.34
N PHE A 425 1.37 -24.61 -11.31
CA PHE A 425 2.42 -23.77 -10.75
C PHE A 425 3.63 -24.58 -10.28
N ARG A 426 3.39 -25.66 -9.53
CA ARG A 426 4.47 -26.56 -9.08
C ARG A 426 5.22 -27.18 -10.25
N LEU A 427 4.50 -27.69 -11.25
CA LEU A 427 5.09 -28.23 -12.47
C LEU A 427 5.96 -27.21 -13.21
N LEU A 428 5.48 -25.97 -13.35
CA LEU A 428 6.23 -24.89 -13.99
C LEU A 428 7.47 -24.52 -13.18
N TYR A 429 7.33 -24.39 -11.87
CA TYR A 429 8.42 -24.04 -10.97
C TYR A 429 9.55 -25.09 -11.00
N GLU A 430 9.19 -26.38 -10.93
CA GLU A 430 10.14 -27.49 -11.04
C GLU A 430 10.83 -27.53 -12.40
N ASN A 431 10.08 -27.33 -13.49
CA ASN A 431 10.63 -27.30 -14.85
C ASN A 431 11.56 -26.12 -15.11
N VAL A 432 11.25 -24.94 -14.55
CA VAL A 432 12.15 -23.77 -14.62
C VAL A 432 13.43 -24.07 -13.82
N GLY A 433 13.32 -24.73 -12.67
CA GLY A 433 14.46 -25.30 -11.95
C GLY A 433 15.56 -24.28 -11.59
N GLY A 434 15.20 -23.02 -11.38
CA GLY A 434 16.14 -21.92 -11.13
C GLY A 434 16.98 -21.51 -12.34
N GLN A 435 16.68 -22.02 -13.54
CA GLN A 435 17.38 -21.68 -14.76
C GLN A 435 16.98 -20.30 -15.27
N THR A 436 17.91 -19.65 -15.97
CA THR A 436 17.59 -18.42 -16.71
C THR A 436 16.91 -18.80 -18.03
N PRO A 437 15.69 -18.33 -18.31
CA PRO A 437 15.03 -18.61 -19.57
C PRO A 437 15.78 -17.97 -20.73
N TYR A 438 15.61 -18.54 -21.93
CA TYR A 438 16.17 -17.95 -23.14
C TYR A 438 15.59 -16.56 -23.39
N ASN A 439 16.49 -15.59 -23.58
CA ASN A 439 16.18 -14.21 -23.95
C ASN A 439 16.76 -13.91 -25.32
N HIS A 440 15.94 -13.37 -26.23
CA HIS A 440 16.37 -13.08 -27.60
C HIS A 440 17.29 -11.85 -27.67
N PHE A 441 16.97 -10.81 -26.90
CA PHE A 441 17.78 -9.61 -26.69
C PHE A 441 17.31 -8.86 -25.43
N THR A 442 18.08 -7.84 -25.04
CA THR A 442 17.77 -6.94 -23.92
C THR A 442 16.92 -5.75 -24.39
N VAL A 443 15.91 -5.37 -23.60
CA VAL A 443 14.98 -4.26 -23.87
C VAL A 443 15.02 -3.27 -22.71
N GLY A 444 15.58 -2.08 -22.91
CA GLY A 444 15.56 -1.04 -21.89
C GLY A 444 14.29 -0.18 -21.94
N VAL A 445 13.54 -0.10 -20.84
CA VAL A 445 12.45 0.88 -20.66
C VAL A 445 13.00 2.16 -20.04
N LEU A 446 13.10 3.23 -20.84
CA LEU A 446 13.65 4.52 -20.40
C LEU A 446 12.54 5.49 -19.95
N ASN A 447 12.65 5.99 -18.72
CA ASN A 447 11.80 7.05 -18.17
C ASN A 447 12.53 7.76 -17.00
N SER A 448 11.87 8.75 -16.39
CA SER A 448 12.44 9.59 -15.31
C SER A 448 12.71 8.87 -13.98
N TRP A 449 12.16 7.67 -13.80
CA TRP A 449 12.23 6.86 -12.58
C TRP A 449 13.25 5.73 -12.67
N GLY A 450 13.41 5.13 -13.85
CA GLY A 450 14.25 3.97 -14.07
C GLY A 450 13.88 2.81 -13.13
N LYS A 451 14.90 2.14 -12.57
CA LYS A 451 14.73 0.93 -11.76
C LYS A 451 13.84 1.11 -10.53
N LEU A 452 13.77 2.31 -9.95
CA LEU A 452 12.98 2.57 -8.74
C LEU A 452 11.47 2.31 -8.96
N ARG A 453 10.99 2.36 -10.21
CA ARG A 453 9.60 2.05 -10.59
C ARG A 453 9.53 0.88 -11.58
N SER A 454 10.43 -0.09 -11.48
CA SER A 454 10.39 -1.32 -12.28
C SER A 454 8.99 -1.92 -12.23
N TRP A 455 8.38 -2.17 -13.39
CA TRP A 455 7.01 -2.69 -13.58
C TRP A 455 5.86 -1.84 -13.00
N GLY A 456 6.15 -0.69 -12.39
CA GLY A 456 5.16 0.18 -11.76
C GLY A 456 4.73 1.39 -12.57
N THR A 457 5.38 1.67 -13.71
CA THR A 457 5.10 2.89 -14.49
C THR A 457 3.72 2.85 -15.12
N HIS A 458 3.03 4.00 -15.14
CA HIS A 458 1.66 4.16 -15.65
C HIS A 458 0.55 3.50 -14.81
N MET A 459 0.90 2.91 -13.66
CA MET A 459 -0.07 2.42 -12.70
C MET A 459 -0.57 3.59 -11.83
N VAL A 460 -1.89 3.70 -11.69
CA VAL A 460 -2.56 4.67 -10.81
C VAL A 460 -3.05 3.94 -9.58
N ALA A 461 -4.06 3.08 -9.73
CA ALA A 461 -4.40 2.03 -8.78
C ALA A 461 -3.79 0.69 -9.20
N HIS A 462 -3.50 -0.15 -8.22
CA HIS A 462 -2.85 -1.45 -8.44
C HIS A 462 -3.74 -2.38 -9.27
N ALA A 463 -3.21 -2.87 -10.40
CA ALA A 463 -3.89 -3.80 -11.32
C ALA A 463 -5.21 -3.31 -11.94
N ILE A 464 -5.50 -2.01 -11.90
CA ILE A 464 -6.70 -1.43 -12.52
C ILE A 464 -6.32 -0.69 -13.79
N ASP A 465 -6.97 -1.08 -14.89
CA ASP A 465 -6.82 -0.41 -16.17
C ASP A 465 -7.70 0.84 -16.25
N TYR A 466 -7.09 1.94 -16.70
CA TYR A 466 -7.81 3.17 -17.01
C TYR A 466 -7.71 3.47 -18.51
N LYS A 467 -8.76 4.09 -19.08
CA LYS A 467 -8.75 4.55 -20.49
C LYS A 467 -7.52 5.41 -20.81
N GLN A 468 -7.01 6.15 -19.83
CA GLN A 468 -5.88 7.05 -19.95
C GLN A 468 -4.53 6.33 -19.93
N THR A 469 -4.43 5.17 -19.29
CA THR A 469 -3.16 4.48 -19.05
C THR A 469 -3.02 3.15 -19.78
N TYR A 470 -4.12 2.49 -20.18
CA TYR A 470 -4.09 1.12 -20.74
C TYR A 470 -3.18 0.98 -21.97
N SER A 471 -3.09 2.01 -22.81
CA SER A 471 -2.24 1.99 -24.02
C SER A 471 -0.74 1.95 -23.69
N TYR A 472 -0.34 2.45 -22.51
CA TYR A 472 1.04 2.44 -22.03
C TYR A 472 1.31 1.26 -21.10
N ALA A 473 0.39 0.97 -20.17
CA ALA A 473 0.46 -0.21 -19.30
C ALA A 473 0.50 -1.51 -20.13
N GLY A 474 -0.21 -1.56 -21.26
CA GLY A 474 -0.17 -2.67 -22.21
C GLY A 474 1.21 -2.95 -22.81
N VAL A 475 2.12 -1.96 -22.86
CA VAL A 475 3.52 -2.18 -23.27
C VAL A 475 4.26 -3.00 -22.21
N LEU A 476 4.16 -2.63 -20.94
CA LEU A 476 4.74 -3.41 -19.84
C LEU A 476 4.10 -4.79 -19.73
N GLU A 477 2.77 -4.89 -19.88
CA GLU A 477 2.10 -6.19 -19.88
C GLU A 477 2.55 -7.05 -21.06
N GLY A 478 2.73 -6.46 -22.24
CA GLY A 478 3.36 -7.14 -23.37
C GLY A 478 4.75 -7.66 -23.02
N LEU A 479 5.61 -6.83 -22.43
CA LEU A 479 6.99 -7.19 -22.08
C LEU A 479 7.10 -8.23 -20.96
N SER A 480 6.17 -8.25 -20.00
CA SER A 480 6.28 -9.04 -18.76
C SER A 480 6.49 -10.54 -18.99
N GLY A 481 5.93 -11.09 -20.08
CA GLY A 481 6.04 -12.49 -20.48
C GLY A 481 6.72 -12.74 -21.84
N MET A 482 7.27 -11.71 -22.49
CA MET A 482 8.02 -11.88 -23.75
C MET A 482 9.43 -12.47 -23.50
N PRO A 483 10.04 -13.17 -24.46
CA PRO A 483 11.37 -13.76 -24.33
C PRO A 483 12.47 -12.69 -24.46
N PHE A 484 12.40 -11.65 -23.64
CA PHE A 484 13.35 -10.55 -23.58
C PHE A 484 13.87 -10.38 -22.15
N ASP A 485 15.11 -9.94 -22.05
CA ASP A 485 15.68 -9.43 -20.80
C ASP A 485 15.29 -7.95 -20.68
N VAL A 486 14.30 -7.65 -19.84
CA VAL A 486 13.66 -6.33 -19.74
C VAL A 486 14.19 -5.55 -18.56
#